data_AF-A0A6J4KE71-F1
#
_entry.id   AF-A0A6J4KE71-F1
#
_cell.length_a   1.000
_cell.length_b   1.000
_cell.length_c   1.000
_cell.angle_alpha   90.00
_cell.angle_beta   90.00
_cell.angle_gamma   90.00
#
_symmetry.space_group_name_H-M   'P 1'
#
loop_
_entity.id
_entity.type
_entity.pdbx_description
1 polymer ?
#
loop_
_entity_poly.entity_id
_entity_poly.type
_entity_poly.pdbx_seq_one_letter_code
_entity_poly.pdbx_strand_id
1 'polypeptide(L)'
;AIDTHTFSLSLYDLSGQLVPKHRLSAGEKQLLAIAFLWGLARVSGRHLPVAIDTPLGRLDSSHRTNLVERYFPTASHQVILLSTDTEVGKVEVERLRELEAIAHEYLLKYDSNQRQTITEPGYFW
;
A
#
# COMPACT_ATOMS: atom_id res chain seq x y z
N ALA A 1 1.99 -12.62 17.59
CA ALA A 1 2.80 -12.16 18.75
C ALA A 1 4.21 -11.81 18.29
N ILE A 2 4.88 -10.87 18.96
CA ILE A 2 6.27 -10.50 18.68
C ILE A 2 7.06 -10.72 19.97
N ASP A 3 8.11 -11.54 19.90
CA ASP A 3 9.01 -11.77 21.03
C ASP A 3 9.91 -10.53 21.26
N THR A 4 10.00 -10.04 22.50
CA THR A 4 10.68 -8.77 22.83
C THR A 4 12.20 -8.88 22.91
N HIS A 5 12.76 -10.09 22.89
CA HIS A 5 14.20 -10.31 22.99
C HIS A 5 14.81 -10.69 21.63
N THR A 6 14.08 -11.47 20.85
CA THR A 6 14.52 -12.01 19.55
C THR A 6 13.84 -11.33 18.36
N PHE A 7 12.79 -10.55 18.60
CA PHE A 7 11.93 -9.97 17.56
C PHE A 7 11.26 -11.01 16.65
N SER A 8 11.18 -12.25 17.12
CA SER A 8 10.52 -13.33 16.40
C SER A 8 9.02 -13.09 16.32
N LEU A 9 8.51 -12.97 15.10
CA LEU A 9 7.09 -12.91 14.83
C LEU A 9 6.45 -14.32 14.87
N SER A 10 5.33 -14.47 15.54
CA SER A 10 4.47 -15.67 15.51
C SER A 10 3.09 -15.31 14.98
N LEU A 11 2.63 -16.05 13.99
CA LEU A 11 1.33 -15.89 13.35
C LEU A 11 0.38 -16.97 13.83
N TYR A 12 -0.89 -16.62 13.99
CA TYR A 12 -1.93 -17.51 14.46
C TYR A 12 -3.13 -17.42 13.52
N ASP A 13 -3.77 -18.56 13.25
CA ASP A 13 -5.03 -18.58 12.53
C ASP A 13 -6.22 -18.21 13.44
N LEU A 14 -7.43 -18.22 12.88
CA LEU A 14 -8.66 -17.90 13.62
C LEU A 14 -8.96 -18.88 14.76
N SER A 15 -8.39 -20.08 14.72
CA SER A 15 -8.50 -21.10 15.77
C SER A 15 -7.40 -20.96 16.83
N GLY A 16 -6.50 -19.99 16.69
CA GLY A 16 -5.37 -19.78 17.58
C GLY A 16 -4.19 -20.72 17.36
N GLN A 17 -4.15 -21.46 16.23
CA GLN A 17 -3.05 -22.36 15.92
C GLN A 17 -1.91 -21.62 15.20
N LEU A 18 -0.66 -21.98 15.52
CA LEU A 18 0.53 -21.41 14.90
C LEU A 18 0.56 -21.66 13.38
N VAL A 19 0.65 -20.58 12.62
CA VAL A 19 0.83 -20.63 11.17
C VAL A 19 2.32 -20.57 10.84
N PRO A 20 2.89 -21.60 10.18
CA PRO A 20 4.28 -21.57 9.77
C PRO A 20 4.51 -20.47 8.72
N LYS A 21 5.51 -19.60 8.94
CA LYS A 21 5.80 -18.46 8.03
C LYS A 21 6.06 -18.86 6.58
N HIS A 22 6.58 -20.06 6.35
CA HIS A 22 6.86 -20.58 5.00
C HIS A 22 5.58 -20.93 4.22
N ARG A 23 4.43 -21.06 4.89
CA ARG A 23 3.12 -21.31 4.25
C ARG A 23 2.43 -20.06 3.73
N LEU A 24 2.89 -18.86 4.09
CA LEU A 24 2.30 -17.63 3.56
C LEU A 24 2.56 -17.54 2.05
N SER A 25 1.50 -17.24 1.30
CA SER A 25 1.58 -16.81 -0.08
C SER A 25 2.37 -15.50 -0.21
N ALA A 26 2.73 -15.14 -1.45
CA ALA A 26 3.42 -13.87 -1.70
C ALA A 26 2.57 -12.66 -1.27
N GLY A 27 1.26 -12.69 -1.52
CA GLY A 27 0.34 -11.62 -1.13
C GLY A 27 0.20 -11.48 0.38
N GLU A 28 0.06 -12.59 1.12
CA GLU A 28 -0.02 -12.54 2.59
C GLU A 28 1.27 -12.02 3.23
N LYS A 29 2.45 -12.36 2.66
CA LYS A 29 3.73 -11.79 3.11
C LYS A 29 3.76 -10.27 2.95
N GLN A 30 3.22 -9.76 1.85
CA GLN A 30 3.14 -8.32 1.60
C GLN A 30 2.18 -7.62 2.57
N LEU A 31 0.98 -8.19 2.79
CA LEU A 31 0.03 -7.65 3.78
C LEU A 31 0.60 -7.64 5.19
N LEU A 32 1.32 -8.69 5.55
CA LEU A 32 1.99 -8.77 6.84
C LEU A 32 3.07 -7.69 6.99
N ALA A 33 3.88 -7.47 5.95
CA ALA A 33 4.89 -6.41 5.94
C ALA A 33 4.23 -5.03 6.08
N ILE A 34 3.14 -4.78 5.34
CA ILE A 34 2.35 -3.54 5.42
C ILE A 34 1.81 -3.33 6.84
N ALA A 35 1.17 -4.34 7.43
CA ALA A 35 0.64 -4.26 8.79
C ALA A 35 1.74 -3.98 9.82
N PHE A 36 2.92 -4.58 9.64
CA PHE A 36 4.06 -4.36 10.52
C PHE A 36 4.62 -2.94 10.42
N LEU A 37 4.84 -2.46 9.20
CA LEU A 37 5.28 -1.07 8.95
C LEU A 37 4.28 -0.06 9.49
N TRP A 38 2.98 -0.32 9.32
CA TRP A 38 1.93 0.55 9.86
C TRP A 38 1.94 0.58 11.39
N GLY A 39 2.09 -0.57 12.04
CA GLY A 39 2.25 -0.66 13.49
C GLY A 39 3.48 0.12 13.99
N LEU A 40 4.63 -0.04 13.33
CA LEU A 40 5.85 0.71 13.67
C LEU A 40 5.67 2.21 13.49
N ALA A 41 5.03 2.65 12.39
CA ALA A 41 4.75 4.05 12.13
C ALA A 41 3.89 4.66 13.25
N ARG A 42 2.81 3.96 13.66
CA ARG A 42 1.94 4.42 14.75
C ARG A 42 2.64 4.50 16.10
N VAL A 43 3.51 3.53 16.42
CA VAL A 43 4.24 3.50 17.70
C VAL A 43 5.41 4.48 17.74
N SER A 44 5.97 4.87 16.58
CA SER A 44 7.11 5.77 16.52
C SER A 44 6.86 7.17 17.09
N GLY A 45 5.59 7.59 17.20
CA GLY A 45 5.20 8.94 17.60
C GLY A 45 5.63 10.03 16.62
N ARG A 46 6.16 9.66 15.45
CA ARG A 46 6.64 10.60 14.43
C ARG A 46 5.63 10.72 13.30
N HIS A 47 5.33 11.97 12.93
CA HIS A 47 4.50 12.29 11.77
C HIS A 47 5.39 12.32 10.52
N LEU A 48 5.74 11.15 9.98
CA LEU A 48 6.56 11.04 8.77
C LEU A 48 5.69 10.73 7.54
N PRO A 49 5.94 11.36 6.39
CA PRO A 49 5.24 11.00 5.16
C PRO A 49 5.60 9.56 4.76
N VAL A 50 4.67 8.89 4.09
CA VAL A 50 4.87 7.53 3.58
C VAL A 50 4.81 7.55 2.07
N ALA A 51 5.87 7.08 1.41
CA ALA A 51 5.89 6.83 -0.03
C ALA A 51 5.77 5.33 -0.29
N ILE A 52 4.86 4.95 -1.17
CA ILE A 52 4.62 3.56 -1.56
C ILE A 52 4.80 3.45 -3.06
N ASP A 53 5.80 2.67 -3.46
CA ASP A 53 6.06 2.30 -4.85
C ASP A 53 5.40 0.96 -5.15
N THR A 54 4.72 0.84 -6.29
CA THR A 54 4.00 -0.37 -6.73
C THR A 54 2.94 -0.89 -5.73
N PRO A 55 1.99 -0.04 -5.29
CA PRO A 55 1.20 -0.24 -4.08
C PRO A 55 0.30 -1.48 -4.06
N LEU A 56 -0.11 -1.97 -5.25
CA LEU A 56 -1.07 -3.07 -5.41
C LEU A 56 -0.53 -4.28 -6.18
N GLY A 57 0.77 -4.32 -6.45
CA GLY A 57 1.39 -5.44 -7.16
C GLY A 57 1.14 -6.78 -6.44
N ARG A 58 0.79 -7.83 -7.20
CA ARG A 58 0.70 -9.25 -6.76
C ARG A 58 -0.41 -9.59 -5.73
N LEU A 59 -1.40 -8.72 -5.53
CA LEU A 59 -2.53 -8.95 -4.62
C LEU A 59 -3.82 -9.29 -5.38
N ASP A 60 -4.64 -10.18 -4.82
CA ASP A 60 -6.00 -10.45 -5.33
C ASP A 60 -6.97 -9.29 -5.02
N SER A 61 -8.17 -9.37 -5.60
CA SER A 61 -9.18 -8.31 -5.51
C SER A 61 -9.55 -7.94 -4.07
N SER A 62 -9.70 -8.94 -3.18
CA SER A 62 -10.12 -8.69 -1.79
C SER A 62 -9.04 -7.94 -1.00
N HIS A 63 -7.77 -8.30 -1.23
CA HIS A 63 -6.64 -7.65 -0.59
C HIS A 63 -6.41 -6.24 -1.13
N ARG A 64 -6.62 -6.02 -2.43
CA ARG A 64 -6.58 -4.69 -3.06
C ARG A 64 -7.62 -3.76 -2.45
N THR A 65 -8.87 -4.20 -2.34
CA THR A 65 -9.95 -3.39 -1.72
C THR A 65 -9.58 -2.97 -0.30
N ASN A 66 -9.05 -3.88 0.52
CA ASN A 66 -8.65 -3.54 1.89
C ASN A 66 -7.54 -2.47 1.93
N LEU A 67 -6.57 -2.52 1.02
CA LEU A 67 -5.52 -1.49 0.98
C LEU A 67 -6.07 -0.13 0.57
N VAL A 68 -6.90 -0.10 -0.47
CA VAL A 68 -7.53 1.10 -1.01
C VAL A 68 -8.44 1.77 0.03
N GLU A 69 -9.30 1.00 0.69
CA GLU A 69 -10.31 1.57 1.58
C GLU A 69 -9.81 1.84 2.99
N ARG A 70 -8.82 1.08 3.47
CA ARG A 70 -8.43 1.12 4.89
C ARG A 70 -7.02 1.61 5.10
N TYR A 71 -6.07 1.19 4.26
CA TYR A 71 -4.66 1.46 4.51
C TYR A 71 -4.21 2.79 3.91
N PHE A 72 -4.32 3.00 2.59
CA PHE A 72 -3.81 4.21 1.95
C PHE A 72 -4.34 5.51 2.55
N PRO A 73 -5.64 5.64 2.91
CA PRO A 73 -6.15 6.86 3.52
C PRO A 73 -5.62 7.14 4.93
N THR A 74 -5.07 6.13 5.62
CA THR A 74 -4.75 6.20 7.06
C THR A 74 -3.31 5.78 7.40
N ALA A 75 -2.49 5.47 6.40
CA ALA A 75 -1.12 5.01 6.60
C ALA A 75 -0.23 6.10 7.24
N SER A 76 -0.48 7.36 6.89
CA SER A 76 0.14 8.54 7.52
C SER A 76 -0.68 9.81 7.23
N HIS A 77 -0.27 10.94 7.80
CA HIS A 77 -0.80 12.27 7.49
C HIS A 77 -0.53 12.70 6.04
N GLN A 78 0.49 12.14 5.40
CA GLN A 78 0.77 12.32 3.98
C GLN A 78 1.22 10.99 3.39
N VAL A 79 0.53 10.58 2.33
CA VAL A 79 0.81 9.35 1.57
C VAL A 79 1.06 9.71 0.12
N ILE A 80 2.16 9.23 -0.44
CA ILE A 80 2.52 9.38 -1.85
C ILE A 80 2.47 8.00 -2.49
N LEU A 81 1.55 7.80 -3.43
CA LEU A 81 1.43 6.56 -4.19
C LEU A 81 2.11 6.74 -5.55
N LEU A 82 3.06 5.87 -5.85
CA LEU A 82 3.71 5.77 -7.16
C LEU A 82 3.24 4.47 -7.80
N SER A 83 2.51 4.59 -8.91
CA SER A 83 1.87 3.45 -9.55
C SER A 83 1.72 3.62 -11.06
N THR A 84 1.57 2.49 -11.73
CA THR A 84 1.10 2.45 -13.12
C THR A 84 -0.43 2.33 -13.18
N ASP A 85 -0.98 2.51 -14.38
CA ASP A 85 -2.40 2.31 -14.73
C ASP A 85 -2.88 0.87 -14.48
N THR A 86 -1.96 -0.10 -14.52
CA THR A 86 -2.23 -1.52 -14.25
C THR A 86 -2.25 -1.87 -12.77
N GLU A 87 -1.59 -1.06 -11.92
CA GLU A 87 -1.53 -1.30 -10.48
C GLU A 87 -2.70 -0.64 -9.78
N VAL A 88 -2.90 0.66 -9.99
CA VAL A 88 -4.08 1.39 -9.52
C VAL A 88 -4.97 1.63 -10.73
N GLY A 89 -5.94 0.74 -10.90
CA GLY A 89 -6.88 0.79 -12.01
C GLY A 89 -8.00 1.80 -11.76
N LYS A 90 -8.91 1.88 -12.72
CA LYS A 90 -10.06 2.79 -12.67
C LYS A 90 -10.90 2.62 -11.40
N VAL A 91 -11.21 1.38 -11.04
CA VAL A 91 -12.02 1.07 -9.85
C VAL A 91 -11.34 1.56 -8.57
N GLU A 92 -10.03 1.33 -8.43
CA GLU A 92 -9.31 1.74 -7.23
C GLU A 92 -9.16 3.27 -7.12
N VAL A 93 -8.86 3.96 -8.22
CA VAL A 93 -8.75 5.43 -8.20
C VAL A 93 -10.11 6.10 -7.97
N GLU A 94 -11.18 5.60 -8.61
CA GLU A 94 -12.55 6.09 -8.35
C GLU A 94 -12.91 5.89 -6.88
N ARG A 95 -12.57 4.74 -6.30
CA ARG A 95 -12.81 4.49 -4.88
C ARG A 95 -12.04 5.43 -3.97
N LEU A 96 -10.77 5.71 -4.26
CA LEU A 96 -9.99 6.68 -3.50
C LEU A 96 -10.56 8.11 -3.60
N ARG A 97 -11.07 8.49 -4.78
CA ARG A 97 -11.77 9.78 -4.99
C ARG A 97 -13.07 9.85 -4.18
N GLU A 98 -13.89 8.81 -4.21
CA GLU A 98 -15.14 8.72 -3.41
C GLU A 98 -14.89 8.83 -1.90
N LEU A 99 -13.77 8.27 -1.43
CA LEU A 99 -13.36 8.35 -0.03
C LEU A 99 -12.73 9.70 0.34
N GLU A 100 -12.65 10.64 -0.61
CA GLU A 100 -11.95 11.93 -0.46
C GLU A 100 -10.50 11.77 0.02
N ALA A 101 -9.87 10.64 -0.32
CA ALA A 101 -8.54 10.28 0.12
C ALA A 101 -7.43 10.92 -0.73
N ILE A 102 -7.79 11.54 -1.85
CA ILE A 102 -6.85 12.13 -2.80
C ILE A 102 -6.86 13.65 -2.68
N ALA A 103 -5.72 14.21 -2.28
CA ALA A 103 -5.51 15.66 -2.31
C ALA A 103 -5.04 16.16 -3.70
N HIS A 104 -4.13 15.41 -4.34
CA HIS A 104 -3.55 15.76 -5.63
C HIS A 104 -3.29 14.51 -6.47
N GLU A 105 -3.44 14.65 -7.79
CA GLU A 105 -3.11 13.62 -8.76
C GLU A 105 -2.15 14.18 -9.81
N TYR A 106 -1.15 13.39 -10.17
CA TYR A 106 -0.17 13.74 -11.18
C TYR A 106 0.05 12.57 -12.13
N LEU A 107 0.03 12.86 -13.43
CA LEU A 107 0.35 11.92 -14.48
C LEU A 107 1.74 12.25 -15.04
N LEU A 108 2.66 11.28 -14.93
CA LEU A 108 3.99 11.38 -15.53
C LEU A 108 3.97 10.77 -16.93
N LYS A 109 3.98 11.63 -17.96
CA LYS A 109 3.90 11.22 -19.36
C LYS A 109 5.26 11.36 -20.03
N TYR A 110 5.81 10.24 -20.47
CA TYR A 110 7.06 10.22 -21.21
C TYR A 110 6.85 10.59 -22.69
N ASP A 111 7.51 11.64 -23.16
CA ASP A 111 7.60 12.01 -24.57
C ASP A 111 8.86 11.38 -25.18
N SER A 112 8.67 10.38 -26.04
CA SER A 112 9.76 9.66 -26.69
C SER A 112 10.50 10.50 -27.74
N ASN A 113 9.84 11.49 -28.35
CA ASN A 113 10.46 12.36 -29.35
C ASN A 113 11.42 13.34 -28.68
N GLN A 114 11.00 13.92 -27.54
CA GLN A 114 11.79 14.88 -26.77
C GLN A 114 12.67 14.22 -25.70
N ARG A 115 12.52 12.91 -25.47
CA ARG A 115 13.22 12.12 -24.43
C ARG A 115 13.11 12.73 -23.04
N GLN A 116 11.91 13.21 -22.71
CA GLN A 116 11.63 13.86 -21.43
C GLN A 116 10.31 13.38 -20.85
N THR A 117 10.16 13.53 -19.54
CA THR A 117 8.88 13.29 -18.85
C THR A 117 8.23 14.60 -18.51
N ILE A 118 6.97 14.75 -18.90
CA ILE A 118 6.14 15.91 -18.59
C ILE A 118 5.16 15.49 -17.49
N THR A 119 4.92 16.39 -16.52
CA THR A 119 3.92 16.18 -15.49
C THR A 119 2.62 16.88 -15.89
N GLU A 120 1.52 16.15 -15.94
CA GLU A 120 0.18 16.66 -16.22
C GLU A 120 -0.69 16.51 -14.94
N PRO A 121 -1.64 17.42 -14.68
CA PRO A 121 -2.61 17.23 -13.60
C PRO A 121 -3.55 16.06 -13.91
N GLY A 122 -3.90 15.28 -12.88
CA GLY A 122 -4.82 14.14 -12.99
C GLY A 122 -4.10 12.79 -12.92
N TYR A 123 -4.85 11.72 -13.19
CA TYR A 123 -4.36 10.34 -13.23
C TYR A 123 -4.89 9.65 -14.51
N PHE A 124 -4.49 8.41 -14.79
CA PHE A 124 -4.82 7.73 -16.06
C PHE A 124 -6.32 7.64 -16.43
N TRP A 125 -7.24 7.80 -15.45
CA TRP A 125 -8.69 7.58 -15.57
C TRP A 125 -9.54 8.75 -15.08
#